data_AF-A0A561CLV7-F1
#
_entry.id   AF-A0A561CLV7-F1
#
_cell.length_a   1.000
_cell.length_b   1.000
_cell.length_c   1.000
_cell.angle_alpha   90.00
_cell.angle_beta   90.00
_cell.angle_gamma   90.00
#
_symmetry.space_group_name_H-M   'P 1'
#
loop_
_entity.id
_entity.type
_entity.pdbx_description
1 polymer ?
#
loop_
_entity_poly.entity_id
_entity_poly.type
_entity_poly.pdbx_seq_one_letter_code
_entity_poly.pdbx_strand_id
1 'polypeptide(L)' 'MKDASPIGMEIGIYSLADLYPDPLTGKTLKPKQRIAEIIEAAKMADELGLDVFGVGEHHRLD' A
#
# COMPACT_ATOMS: atom_id res chain seq x y z
N MET A 1 25.23 -3.29 6.86
CA MET A 1 24.88 -1.86 7.06
C MET A 1 24.37 -1.39 5.71
N LYS A 2 23.06 -1.10 5.57
CA LYS A 2 22.54 -0.49 4.34
C LYS A 2 23.16 0.90 4.28
N ASP A 3 23.93 1.17 3.24
CA ASP A 3 24.53 2.47 2.99
C ASP A 3 23.42 3.52 3.07
N ALA A 4 23.65 4.57 3.87
CA ALA A 4 22.71 5.67 3.97
C ALA A 4 22.44 6.21 2.57
N SER A 5 21.18 6.18 2.14
CA SER A 5 20.78 6.73 0.85
C SER A 5 21.28 8.18 0.79
N PRO A 6 22.00 8.58 -0.27
CA PRO A 6 22.39 9.98 -0.42
C PRO A 6 21.12 10.82 -0.37
N ILE A 7 21.14 12.00 0.29
CA ILE A 7 20.04 12.97 0.30
C ILE A 7 19.57 13.25 -1.14
N GLY A 8 18.57 12.50 -1.56
CA GLY A 8 18.09 12.35 -2.93
C GLY A 8 16.58 12.17 -2.89
N MET A 9 15.95 12.20 -4.07
CA MET A 9 14.51 12.06 -4.17
C MET A 9 14.07 10.66 -3.73
N GLU A 10 13.16 10.59 -2.76
CA GLU A 10 12.50 9.36 -2.35
C GLU A 10 11.24 9.13 -3.20
N ILE A 11 11.10 7.92 -3.74
CA ILE A 11 9.91 7.50 -4.49
C ILE A 11 9.26 6.32 -3.76
N GLY A 12 7.95 6.42 -3.57
CA GLY A 12 7.20 5.41 -2.82
C GLY A 12 5.73 5.33 -3.19
N ILE A 13 5.04 4.40 -2.53
CA ILE A 13 3.61 4.13 -2.69
C ILE A 13 2.90 4.42 -1.36
N TYR A 14 1.67 4.95 -1.42
CA TYR A 14 0.82 5.09 -0.25
C TYR A 14 -0.57 4.46 -0.50
N SER A 15 -1.22 3.98 0.56
CA SER A 15 -2.60 3.48 0.49
C SER A 15 -3.38 3.80 1.77
N LEU A 16 -4.68 4.05 1.64
CA LEU A 16 -5.63 4.09 2.76
C LEU A 16 -6.30 2.73 3.03
N ALA A 17 -5.84 1.67 2.32
CA ALA A 17 -6.42 0.33 2.40
C ALA A 17 -7.95 0.29 2.15
N ASP A 18 -8.46 1.17 1.27
CA ASP A 18 -9.89 1.29 0.98
C ASP A 18 -10.52 -0.02 0.51
N LEU A 19 -11.82 -0.19 0.80
CA LEU A 19 -12.65 -1.33 0.42
C LEU A 19 -13.72 -0.93 -0.60
N TYR A 20 -13.31 -0.22 -1.65
CA TYR A 20 -14.23 0.15 -2.73
C TYR A 20 -14.73 -1.10 -3.49
N PRO A 21 -16.00 -1.12 -3.94
CA PRO A 21 -16.47 -2.14 -4.86
C PRO A 21 -15.68 -2.07 -6.17
N ASP A 22 -15.31 -3.24 -6.69
CA ASP A 22 -14.71 -3.35 -8.01
C ASP A 22 -15.67 -2.78 -9.08
N PRO A 23 -15.23 -1.85 -9.95
CA PRO A 23 -16.13 -1.14 -10.86
C PRO A 23 -16.69 -2.01 -12.00
N LEU A 24 -16.11 -3.19 -12.25
CA LEU A 24 -16.53 -4.10 -13.30
C LEU A 24 -17.48 -5.19 -12.78
N THR A 25 -17.29 -5.62 -11.53
CA THR A 25 -18.00 -6.76 -10.93
C THR A 25 -18.92 -6.36 -9.79
N GLY A 26 -18.79 -5.14 -9.25
CA GLY A 26 -19.50 -4.65 -8.08
C GLY A 26 -19.14 -5.36 -6.77
N LYS A 27 -18.15 -6.25 -6.76
CA LYS A 27 -17.77 -7.03 -5.59
C LYS A 27 -16.85 -6.22 -4.69
N THR A 28 -17.15 -6.19 -3.40
CA THR A 28 -16.28 -5.61 -2.38
C THR A 28 -15.36 -6.68 -1.77
N LEU A 29 -14.09 -6.34 -1.61
CA LEU A 29 -13.10 -7.20 -0.96
C LEU A 29 -13.40 -7.37 0.53
N LYS A 30 -13.02 -8.52 1.09
CA LYS A 30 -13.05 -8.72 2.54
C LYS A 30 -11.87 -7.98 3.18
N PRO A 31 -12.01 -7.36 4.36
CA PRO A 31 -10.91 -6.68 5.05
C PRO A 31 -9.65 -7.54 5.21
N LYS A 32 -9.82 -8.81 5.57
CA LYS A 32 -8.70 -9.76 5.69
C LYS A 32 -7.92 -9.94 4.38
N GLN A 33 -8.63 -9.98 3.25
CA GLN A 33 -8.01 -10.10 1.94
C GLN A 33 -7.25 -8.81 1.61
N ARG A 34 -7.86 -7.64 1.86
CA ARG A 34 -7.20 -6.35 1.60
C ARG A 34 -5.92 -6.18 2.42
N ILE A 35 -5.91 -6.61 3.68
CA ILE A 35 -4.70 -6.62 4.51
C ILE A 35 -3.61 -7.50 3.88
N ALA A 36 -3.96 -8.70 3.40
CA ALA A 36 -2.99 -9.57 2.74
C ALA A 36 -2.42 -8.91 1.47
N GLU A 37 -3.25 -8.27 0.66
CA GLU A 37 -2.81 -7.56 -0.55
C GLU A 37 -1.90 -6.36 -0.23
N ILE A 38 -2.18 -5.60 0.84
CA ILE A 38 -1.32 -4.51 1.31
C ILE A 38 0.06 -5.05 1.71
N ILE A 39 0.12 -6.18 2.42
CA ILE A 39 1.38 -6.80 2.81
C ILE A 39 2.17 -7.26 1.58
N GLU A 40 1.51 -7.90 0.61
CA GLU A 40 2.17 -8.31 -0.63
C GLU A 40 2.66 -7.12 -1.46
N ALA A 41 1.90 -6.03 -1.53
CA ALA A 41 2.33 -4.80 -2.18
C ALA A 41 3.54 -4.15 -1.48
N ALA A 42 3.58 -4.16 -0.14
CA ALA A 42 4.70 -3.66 0.63
C ALA A 42 5.98 -4.48 0.42
N LYS A 43 5.86 -5.81 0.36
CA LYS A 43 6.98 -6.71 0.01
C LYS A 43 7.50 -6.41 -1.39
N MET A 44 6.60 -6.29 -2.37
CA MET A 44 6.98 -5.99 -3.74
C MET A 44 7.65 -4.61 -3.86
N ALA A 45 7.21 -3.62 -3.09
CA ALA A 45 7.86 -2.31 -3.02
C ALA A 45 9.31 -2.41 -2.50
N ASP A 46 9.56 -3.19 -1.45
CA ASP A 46 10.92 -3.44 -0.92
C ASP A 46 11.78 -4.21 -1.95
N GLU A 47 11.23 -5.25 -2.58
CA GLU A 47 11.93 -6.03 -3.61
C GLU A 47 12.32 -5.20 -4.85
N LEU A 48 11.49 -4.24 -5.23
CA LEU A 48 11.74 -3.33 -6.36
C LEU A 48 12.59 -2.11 -5.99
N GLY A 49 12.93 -1.94 -4.71
CA GLY A 49 13.79 -0.86 -4.24
C GLY A 49 13.09 0.50 -4.15
N LEU A 50 11.77 0.53 -3.92
CA LEU A 50 11.09 1.77 -3.54
C LEU A 50 11.53 2.21 -2.14
N ASP A 51 11.64 3.52 -1.94
CA ASP A 51 12.14 4.10 -0.69
C ASP A 51 11.10 4.05 0.43
N VAL A 52 9.81 4.17 0.06
CA VAL A 52 8.70 4.29 1.01
C VAL A 52 7.49 3.45 0.61
N PHE A 53 6.90 2.78 1.59
CA PHE A 53 5.55 2.24 1.51
C PHE A 53 4.72 2.74 2.70
N GLY A 54 3.76 3.63 2.45
CA GLY A 54 2.92 4.25 3.46
C GLY A 54 1.53 3.61 3.55
N VAL A 55 1.04 3.45 4.78
CA VAL A 55 -0.36 3.09 5.04
C VAL A 55 -0.97 4.16 5.93
N GLY A 56 -2.02 4.82 5.44
CA GLY A 56 -2.76 5.82 6.18
C GLY A 56 -4.07 5.26 6.75
N GLU A 57 -4.59 5.93 7.77
CA GLU A 57 -5.89 5.62 8.35
C GLU A 57 -6.98 6.52 7.78
N HIS A 58 -8.20 5.98 7.69
CA HIS A 58 -9.37 6.74 7.26
C HIS A 58 -10.60 6.26 8.02
N HIS A 59 -11.30 7.20 8.65
CA HIS A 59 -12.55 6.96 9.35
C HIS A 59 -13.68 7.62 8.58
N ARG A 60 -14.46 6.82 7.86
CA ARG A 60 -15.61 7.30 7.10
C ARG A 60 -16.92 6.89 7.78
N LEU A 61 -17.99 7.59 7.42
CA LEU A 61 -19.35 7.33 7.88
C LEU A 61 -20.13 6.39 6.94
N ASP A 62 -19.59 6.12 5.74
CA ASP A 62 -20.18 5.19 4.77
C ASP A 62 -19.93 3.73 5.11
#